data_AF-A0A7Y5KWN2-F1
#
_entry.id   AF-A0A7Y5KWN2-F1
#
_cell.length_a   1.000
_cell.length_b   1.000
_cell.length_c   1.000
_cell.angle_alpha   90.00
_cell.angle_beta   90.00
_cell.angle_gamma   90.00
#
_symmetry.space_group_name_H-M   'P 1'
#
loop_
_entity.id
_entity.type
_entity.pdbx_description
1 polymer ?
#
loop_
_entity_poly.entity_id
_entity_poly.type
_entity_poly.pdbx_seq_one_letter_code
_entity_poly.pdbx_strand_id
1 'polypeptide(L)'
;MIDKELPLERYAAVLADIAAGTPRDEAIAARGLSEAAFDEIEQAVEAEFSKAMEHDGPTVPPFFQRYEAAVRDAQARARTSRTVSLEDFARGVAAIQRQGDPVAALERVGLTPTDLVSALGHWGDKLAKDPELAATFEAIRTGKKR
;
A
#
# COMPACT_ATOMS: atom_id res chain seq x y z
N MET A 1 9.95 -9.51 -29.95
CA MET A 1 9.05 -8.94 -28.94
C MET A 1 9.78 -9.04 -27.62
N ILE A 2 10.39 -7.94 -27.16
CA ILE A 2 11.04 -7.88 -25.85
C ILE A 2 9.95 -7.49 -24.85
N ASP A 3 9.86 -8.23 -23.76
CA ASP A 3 8.88 -8.09 -22.66
C ASP A 3 8.70 -6.63 -22.21
N LYS A 4 7.68 -5.95 -22.75
CA LYS A 4 7.23 -4.63 -22.26
C LYS A 4 6.51 -4.72 -20.91
N GLU A 5 6.18 -5.93 -20.47
CA GLU A 5 5.58 -6.24 -19.17
C GLU A 5 6.63 -6.07 -18.04
N LEU A 6 7.83 -6.63 -18.18
CA LEU A 6 8.88 -6.50 -17.15
C LEU A 6 9.21 -5.05 -16.68
N PRO A 7 9.29 -4.03 -17.54
CA PRO A 7 9.49 -2.64 -17.13
C PRO A 7 8.32 -2.03 -16.34
N LEU A 8 7.08 -2.27 -16.77
CA LEU A 8 5.89 -1.68 -16.14
C LEU A 8 5.65 -2.27 -14.74
N GLU A 9 5.86 -3.57 -14.57
CA GLU A 9 5.68 -4.26 -13.30
C GLU A 9 6.72 -3.80 -12.27
N ARG A 10 7.97 -3.59 -12.71
CA ARG A 10 9.03 -3.03 -11.87
C ARG A 10 8.75 -1.59 -11.48
N TYR A 11 8.28 -0.77 -12.43
CA TYR A 11 7.84 0.59 -12.17
C TYR A 11 6.72 0.63 -11.12
N ALA A 12 5.67 -0.18 -11.33
CA ALA A 12 4.52 -0.29 -10.44
C ALA A 12 4.91 -0.75 -9.03
N ALA A 13 5.86 -1.69 -8.90
CA ALA A 13 6.35 -2.16 -7.61
C ALA A 13 7.05 -1.05 -6.81
N VAL A 14 7.93 -0.27 -7.45
CA VAL A 14 8.60 0.88 -6.81
C VAL A 14 7.57 1.94 -6.41
N LEU A 15 6.62 2.26 -7.29
CA LEU A 15 5.54 3.19 -6.95
C LEU A 15 4.69 2.72 -5.76
N ALA A 16 4.41 1.42 -5.67
CA ALA A 16 3.64 0.86 -4.58
C ALA A 16 4.36 0.99 -3.24
N ASP A 17 5.69 0.78 -3.21
CA ASP A 17 6.50 0.94 -2.01
C ASP A 17 6.58 2.42 -1.59
N ILE A 18 6.77 3.33 -2.55
CA ILE A 18 6.75 4.79 -2.29
C ILE A 18 5.38 5.21 -1.74
N ALA A 19 4.29 4.73 -2.34
CA ALA A 19 2.93 5.01 -1.86
C ALA A 19 2.66 4.41 -0.46
N ALA A 20 3.36 3.35 -0.09
CA ALA A 20 3.34 2.77 1.26
C ALA A 20 4.20 3.56 2.27
N GLY A 21 4.96 4.56 1.83
CA GLY A 21 5.78 5.44 2.66
C GLY A 21 7.27 5.10 2.68
N THR A 22 7.72 4.16 1.85
CA THR A 22 9.16 3.87 1.69
C THR A 22 9.84 5.02 0.94
N PRO A 23 10.98 5.56 1.43
CA PRO A 23 11.79 6.52 0.68
C PRO A 23 12.15 6.00 -0.73
N ARG A 24 12.21 6.88 -1.73
CA ARG A 24 12.38 6.48 -3.15
C ARG A 24 13.64 5.66 -3.38
N ASP A 25 14.77 6.09 -2.84
CA ASP A 25 16.06 5.41 -2.94
C ASP A 25 16.02 4.00 -2.31
N GLU A 26 15.38 3.87 -1.14
CA GLU A 26 15.15 2.57 -0.50
C GLU A 26 14.21 1.67 -1.32
N ALA A 27 13.14 2.22 -1.88
CA ALA A 27 12.19 1.49 -2.72
C ALA A 27 12.85 0.96 -4.00
N ILE A 28 13.71 1.77 -4.63
CA ILE A 28 14.48 1.37 -5.82
C ILE A 28 15.48 0.27 -5.46
N ALA A 29 16.26 0.45 -4.38
CA ALA A 29 17.26 -0.51 -3.94
C ALA A 29 16.65 -1.85 -3.52
N ALA A 30 15.47 -1.85 -2.88
CA ALA A 30 14.73 -3.05 -2.48
C ALA A 30 14.32 -3.93 -3.67
N ARG A 31 14.27 -3.35 -4.88
CA ARG A 31 13.97 -4.05 -6.13
C ARG A 31 15.22 -4.45 -6.93
N GLY A 32 16.41 -4.28 -6.33
CA GLY A 32 17.69 -4.60 -6.97
C GLY A 32 18.01 -3.68 -8.15
N LEU A 33 17.43 -2.48 -8.17
CA LEU A 33 17.66 -1.47 -9.18
C LEU A 33 18.64 -0.41 -8.66
N SER A 34 19.36 0.21 -9.59
CA SER A 34 20.02 1.49 -9.35
C SER A 34 19.09 2.63 -9.75
N GLU A 35 19.39 3.83 -9.27
CA GLU A 35 18.70 5.06 -9.68
C GLU A 35 18.67 5.20 -11.21
N ALA A 36 19.82 5.07 -11.87
CA ALA A 36 19.92 5.17 -13.32
C ALA A 36 19.09 4.10 -14.06
N ALA A 37 19.06 2.87 -13.54
CA ALA A 37 18.24 1.81 -14.12
C ALA A 37 16.74 2.06 -13.92
N PHE A 38 16.35 2.71 -12.81
CA PHE A 38 14.97 3.11 -12.59
C PHE A 38 14.58 4.28 -13.50
N ASP A 39 15.44 5.28 -13.68
CA ASP A 39 15.20 6.41 -14.60
C ASP A 39 14.98 5.93 -16.04
N GLU A 40 15.72 4.92 -16.51
CA GLU A 40 15.49 4.28 -17.82
C GLU A 40 14.10 3.65 -17.94
N ILE A 41 13.62 3.02 -16.86
CA ILE A 41 12.26 2.46 -16.79
C ILE A 41 11.23 3.59 -16.80
N GLU A 42 11.43 4.67 -16.04
CA GLU A 42 10.53 5.82 -16.00
C GLU A 42 10.39 6.44 -17.39
N GLN A 43 11.51 6.68 -18.09
CA GLN A 43 11.50 7.21 -19.45
C GLN A 43 10.76 6.29 -20.43
N ALA A 44 10.93 4.97 -20.31
CA ALA A 44 10.22 4.01 -21.16
C ALA A 44 8.70 4.06 -20.91
N VAL A 45 8.28 4.18 -19.65
CA VAL A 45 6.86 4.30 -19.26
C VAL A 45 6.29 5.65 -19.73
N GLU A 46 7.01 6.76 -19.55
CA GLU A 46 6.60 8.10 -20.01
C GLU A 46 6.47 8.19 -21.53
N ALA A 47 7.35 7.53 -22.28
CA ALA A 47 7.27 7.45 -23.73
C ALA A 47 6.01 6.70 -24.18
N GLU A 48 5.59 5.65 -23.47
CA GLU A 48 4.34 4.94 -23.78
C GLU A 48 3.10 5.75 -23.34
N PHE A 49 3.18 6.53 -22.26
CA PHE A 49 2.15 7.52 -21.89
C PHE A 49 1.95 8.56 -22.99
N SER A 50 3.04 9.15 -23.48
CA SER A 50 2.99 10.15 -24.55
C SER A 50 2.29 9.59 -25.80
N LYS A 51 2.69 8.39 -26.25
CA LYS A 51 2.03 7.69 -27.37
C LYS A 51 0.55 7.40 -27.11
N ALA A 52 0.20 7.04 -25.87
CA ALA A 52 -1.19 6.79 -25.50
C ALA A 52 -2.02 8.07 -25.49
N MET A 53 -1.45 9.22 -25.10
CA MET A 53 -2.15 10.51 -25.11
C MET A 53 -2.37 11.07 -26.52
N GLU A 54 -1.49 10.74 -27.48
CA GLU A 54 -1.67 11.07 -28.90
C GLU A 54 -2.81 10.27 -29.57
N HIS A 55 -3.45 9.34 -28.85
CA HIS A 55 -4.55 8.55 -29.39
C HIS A 55 -5.87 9.35 -29.42
N ASP A 56 -6.25 9.83 -30.60
CA ASP A 56 -7.52 10.55 -30.86
C ASP A 56 -8.76 9.65 -31.00
N GLY A 57 -8.69 8.40 -30.52
CA GLY A 57 -9.81 7.46 -30.60
C GLY A 57 -10.82 7.62 -29.45
N PRO A 58 -12.07 7.16 -29.62
CA PRO A 58 -13.11 7.26 -28.59
C PRO A 58 -12.91 6.29 -27.41
N THR A 59 -11.90 5.43 -27.46
CA THR A 59 -11.64 4.36 -26.49
C THR A 59 -10.39 4.66 -25.68
N VAL A 60 -10.40 4.31 -24.39
CA VAL A 60 -9.22 4.41 -23.51
C VAL A 60 -8.08 3.54 -24.08
N PRO A 61 -6.89 4.11 -24.35
CA PRO A 61 -5.74 3.35 -24.85
C PRO A 61 -5.38 2.12 -23.99
N PRO A 62 -4.98 1.00 -24.62
CA PRO A 62 -4.61 -0.24 -23.89
C PRO A 62 -3.47 -0.07 -22.88
N PHE A 63 -2.60 0.91 -23.10
CA PHE A 63 -1.52 1.20 -22.16
C PHE A 63 -2.04 1.70 -20.81
N PHE A 64 -3.02 2.62 -20.78
CA PHE A 64 -3.61 3.09 -19.52
C PHE A 64 -4.27 1.97 -18.72
N GLN A 65 -4.96 1.05 -19.40
CA GLN A 65 -5.58 -0.10 -18.75
C GLN A 65 -4.53 -1.03 -18.11
N ARG A 66 -3.42 -1.31 -18.82
CA ARG A 66 -2.32 -2.12 -18.29
C ARG A 66 -1.60 -1.44 -17.14
N TYR A 67 -1.34 -0.13 -17.27
CA TYR A 67 -0.73 0.68 -16.21
C TYR A 67 -1.57 0.62 -14.93
N GLU A 68 -2.87 0.88 -15.06
CA GLU A 68 -3.82 0.88 -13.95
C GLU A 68 -3.87 -0.49 -13.26
N ALA A 69 -3.93 -1.58 -14.04
CA ALA A 69 -3.90 -2.93 -13.52
C ALA A 69 -2.59 -3.26 -12.78
N ALA A 70 -1.44 -2.90 -13.35
CA ALA A 70 -0.13 -3.16 -12.76
C ALA A 70 0.07 -2.41 -11.44
N VAL A 71 -0.28 -1.12 -11.40
CA VAL A 71 -0.20 -0.30 -10.17
C VAL A 71 -1.17 -0.81 -9.11
N ARG A 72 -2.40 -1.17 -9.49
CA ARG A 72 -3.39 -1.73 -8.56
C ARG A 72 -2.92 -3.04 -7.94
N ASP A 73 -2.38 -3.96 -8.74
CA ASP A 73 -1.85 -5.24 -8.25
C ASP A 73 -0.62 -5.03 -7.35
N ALA A 74 0.31 -4.17 -7.75
CA ALA A 74 1.48 -3.84 -6.95
C ALA A 74 1.10 -3.23 -5.58
N GLN A 75 0.13 -2.30 -5.56
CA GLN A 75 -0.39 -1.73 -4.32
C GLN A 75 -1.08 -2.77 -3.44
N ALA A 76 -1.86 -3.69 -4.04
CA ALA A 76 -2.48 -4.77 -3.29
C ALA A 76 -1.42 -5.68 -2.61
N ARG A 77 -0.35 -6.03 -3.34
CA ARG A 77 0.77 -6.81 -2.81
C ARG A 77 1.55 -6.07 -1.74
N ALA A 78 1.84 -4.78 -1.94
CA ALA A 78 2.52 -3.96 -0.94
C ALA A 78 1.70 -3.84 0.36
N ARG A 79 0.37 -3.70 0.28
CA ARG A 79 -0.51 -3.69 1.46
C ARG A 79 -0.50 -5.01 2.24
N THR A 80 -0.22 -6.13 1.58
CA THR A 80 -0.16 -7.45 2.25
C THR A 80 1.15 -7.70 3.01
N SER A 81 2.22 -6.96 2.72
CA SER A 81 3.57 -7.25 3.27
C SER A 81 3.76 -6.86 4.74
N ARG A 82 2.90 -6.00 5.29
CA ARG A 82 2.82 -5.73 6.74
C ARG A 82 1.36 -5.82 7.20
N THR A 83 0.85 -7.05 7.28
CA THR A 83 -0.48 -7.29 7.85
C THR A 83 -0.40 -7.02 9.36
N VAL A 84 -0.89 -5.85 9.78
CA VAL A 84 -1.05 -5.51 11.20
C VAL A 84 -1.96 -6.55 11.84
N SER A 85 -1.48 -7.22 12.89
CA SER A 85 -2.27 -8.19 13.63
C SER A 85 -3.53 -7.54 14.22
N LEU A 86 -4.55 -8.34 14.52
CA LEU A 86 -5.77 -7.82 15.17
C LEU A 86 -5.41 -7.19 16.54
N GLU A 87 -4.44 -7.78 17.24
CA GLU A 87 -3.93 -7.33 18.53
C GLU A 87 -3.20 -5.99 18.44
N ASP A 88 -2.35 -5.80 17.43
CA ASP A 88 -1.68 -4.52 17.18
C ASP A 88 -2.70 -3.45 16.77
N PHE A 89 -3.64 -3.80 15.89
CA PHE A 89 -4.70 -2.88 15.48
C PHE A 89 -5.55 -2.41 16.66
N ALA A 90 -6.02 -3.33 17.51
CA ALA A 90 -6.77 -3.00 18.72
C ALA A 90 -5.96 -2.12 19.69
N ARG A 91 -4.65 -2.39 19.85
CA ARG A 91 -3.75 -1.56 20.67
C ARG A 91 -3.57 -0.15 20.08
N GLY A 92 -3.43 -0.03 18.76
CA GLY A 92 -3.34 1.26 18.06
C GLY A 92 -4.60 2.11 18.25
N VAL A 93 -5.79 1.51 18.07
CA VAL A 93 -7.07 2.20 18.31
C VAL A 93 -7.21 2.61 19.78
N ALA A 94 -6.84 1.74 20.73
CA ALA A 94 -6.88 2.07 22.15
C ALA A 94 -5.90 3.20 22.52
N ALA A 95 -4.73 3.25 21.89
CA ALA A 95 -3.72 4.28 22.14
C ALA A 95 -4.23 5.67 21.71
N ILE A 96 -4.83 5.77 20.52
CA ILE A 96 -5.41 7.03 20.01
C ILE A 96 -6.57 7.50 20.87
N GLN A 97 -7.43 6.59 21.32
CA GLN A 97 -8.58 6.95 22.15
C GLN A 97 -8.20 7.45 23.56
N ARG A 98 -6.98 7.12 24.03
CA ARG A 98 -6.51 7.44 25.39
C ARG A 98 -5.71 8.74 25.49
N GLN A 99 -5.24 9.34 24.40
CA GLN A 99 -4.33 10.50 24.41
C GLN A 99 -4.62 11.53 23.32
N GLY A 100 -4.09 12.75 23.50
CA GLY A 100 -4.36 13.90 22.63
C GLY A 100 -3.61 13.91 21.30
N ASP A 101 -2.38 13.40 21.23
CA ASP A 101 -1.60 13.32 19.98
C ASP A 101 -1.65 11.90 19.38
N PRO A 102 -2.40 11.69 18.28
CA PRO A 102 -2.55 10.39 17.64
C PRO A 102 -1.25 9.82 17.07
N VAL A 103 -0.34 10.67 16.58
CA VAL A 103 0.91 10.23 15.95
C VAL A 103 1.85 9.67 17.01
N ALA A 104 2.11 10.45 18.06
CA ALA A 104 2.92 10.01 19.19
C ALA A 104 2.30 8.80 19.93
N ALA A 105 0.98 8.66 19.93
CA ALA A 105 0.30 7.50 20.52
C ALA A 105 0.56 6.20 19.73
N LEU A 106 0.53 6.28 18.39
CA LEU A 106 0.81 5.13 17.51
C LEU A 106 2.28 4.71 17.56
N GLU A 107 3.21 5.67 17.57
CA GLU A 107 4.65 5.38 17.64
C GLU A 107 5.01 4.57 18.90
N ARG A 108 4.39 4.89 20.05
CA ARG A 108 4.62 4.15 21.31
C ARG A 108 4.18 2.69 21.26
N VAL A 109 3.28 2.34 20.36
CA VAL A 109 2.84 0.95 20.14
C VAL A 109 3.49 0.33 18.90
N GLY A 110 4.48 0.98 18.29
CA GLY A 110 5.22 0.48 17.14
C GLY A 110 4.45 0.53 15.82
N LEU A 111 3.44 1.41 15.73
CA LEU A 111 2.61 1.58 14.55
C LEU A 111 2.77 2.97 13.95
N THR A 112 2.52 3.05 12.65
CA THR A 112 2.39 4.31 11.91
C THR A 112 0.92 4.61 11.59
N PRO A 113 0.57 5.87 11.22
CA PRO A 113 -0.76 6.17 10.70
C PRO A 113 -1.16 5.30 9.49
N THR A 114 -0.19 5.01 8.61
CA THR A 114 -0.39 4.17 7.42
C THR A 114 -0.72 2.71 7.80
N ASP A 115 -0.05 2.18 8.83
CA ASP A 115 -0.37 0.85 9.38
C ASP A 115 -1.81 0.79 9.87
N LEU A 116 -2.27 1.84 10.57
CA LEU A 116 -3.63 1.88 11.11
C LEU A 116 -4.71 1.97 10.01
N VAL A 117 -4.49 2.79 8.97
CA VAL A 117 -5.41 2.88 7.83
C VAL A 117 -5.48 1.56 7.07
N SER A 118 -4.32 0.90 6.88
CA SER A 118 -4.25 -0.40 6.23
C SER A 118 -4.96 -1.48 7.06
N ALA A 119 -4.76 -1.47 8.38
CA ALA A 119 -5.44 -2.36 9.32
C ALA A 119 -6.95 -2.14 9.31
N LEU A 120 -7.42 -0.88 9.25
CA LEU A 120 -8.84 -0.56 9.17
C LEU A 120 -9.47 -1.12 7.88
N GLY A 121 -8.81 -0.96 6.73
CA GLY A 121 -9.27 -1.53 5.46
C GLY A 121 -9.31 -3.07 5.48
N HIS A 122 -8.37 -3.71 6.17
CA HIS A 122 -8.29 -5.17 6.26
C HIS A 122 -9.28 -5.78 7.25
N TRP A 123 -9.41 -5.18 8.45
CA TRP A 123 -10.19 -5.72 9.56
C TRP A 123 -11.61 -5.16 9.62
N GLY A 124 -11.87 -3.97 9.10
CA GLY A 124 -13.17 -3.29 9.25
C GLY A 124 -14.33 -4.14 8.72
N ASP A 125 -14.19 -4.69 7.52
CA ASP A 125 -15.21 -5.53 6.90
C ASP A 125 -15.38 -6.88 7.62
N LYS A 126 -14.30 -7.42 8.20
CA LYS A 126 -14.33 -8.68 8.96
C LYS A 126 -15.00 -8.50 10.32
N LEU A 127 -14.67 -7.43 11.04
CA LEU A 127 -15.26 -7.09 12.34
C LEU A 127 -16.76 -6.78 12.21
N ALA A 128 -17.20 -6.19 11.10
CA ALA A 128 -18.62 -5.95 10.85
C ALA A 128 -19.43 -7.23 10.61
N LYS A 129 -18.78 -8.28 10.08
CA LYS A 129 -19.44 -9.54 9.67
C LYS A 129 -19.29 -10.67 10.69
N ASP A 130 -18.33 -10.57 11.61
CA ASP A 130 -18.02 -11.59 12.61
C ASP A 130 -18.14 -11.03 14.05
N PRO A 131 -19.24 -11.32 14.77
CA PRO A 131 -19.46 -10.86 16.14
C PRO A 131 -18.45 -11.41 17.16
N GLU A 132 -17.90 -12.62 16.96
CA GLU A 132 -16.91 -13.19 17.88
C GLU A 132 -15.56 -12.51 17.73
N LEU A 133 -15.18 -12.21 16.48
CA LEU A 133 -13.99 -11.41 16.19
C LEU A 133 -14.13 -9.98 16.75
N ALA A 134 -15.31 -9.37 16.63
CA ALA A 134 -15.60 -8.06 17.21
C ALA A 134 -15.49 -8.08 18.75
N ALA A 135 -16.02 -9.11 19.41
CA ALA A 135 -15.89 -9.27 20.86
C ALA A 135 -14.42 -9.44 21.29
N THR A 136 -13.62 -10.17 20.50
CA THR A 136 -12.18 -10.35 20.74
C THR A 136 -11.43 -9.03 20.61
N PHE A 137 -11.70 -8.27 19.53
CA PHE A 137 -11.14 -6.93 19.33
C PHE A 137 -11.45 -5.99 20.49
N GLU A 138 -12.71 -5.95 20.95
CA GLU A 138 -13.15 -5.10 22.05
C GLU A 138 -12.52 -5.48 23.39
N ALA A 139 -12.33 -6.78 23.67
CA ALA A 139 -11.64 -7.25 24.86
C ALA A 139 -10.17 -6.77 24.88
N ILE A 140 -9.47 -6.88 23.74
CA ILE A 140 -8.09 -6.40 23.61
C ILE A 140 -8.02 -4.88 23.74
N ARG A 141 -8.89 -4.15 23.02
CA ARG A 141 -8.93 -2.68 23.00
C ARG A 141 -9.17 -2.11 24.40
N THR A 142 -10.08 -2.70 25.17
CA THR A 142 -10.41 -2.23 26.52
C THR A 142 -9.44 -2.75 27.59
N GLY A 143 -8.60 -3.75 27.27
CA GLY A 143 -7.69 -4.38 28.22
C GLY A 143 -8.38 -5.31 29.23
N LYS A 144 -9.65 -5.67 28.99
CA LYS A 144 -10.34 -6.69 29.80
C LYS A 144 -9.81 -8.07 29.41
N LYS A 145 -8.94 -8.64 30.25
CA LYS A 145 -8.66 -10.09 30.19
C LYS A 145 -9.97 -10.84 30.43
N ARG A 146 -10.28 -11.79 29.54
CA ARG A 146 -11.27 -12.85 29.80
C ARG A 146 -10.86 -13.65 31.04
#